data_AF-A0A1C6GYA4-F1
#
_entry.id   AF-A0A1C6GYA4-F1
#
_cell.length_a   1.000
_cell.length_b   1.000
_cell.length_c   1.000
_cell.angle_alpha   90.00
_cell.angle_beta   90.00
_cell.angle_gamma   90.00
#
_symmetry.space_group_name_H-M   'P 1'
#
loop_
_entity.id
_entity.type
_entity.pdbx_description
1 polymer ?
#
loop_
_entity_poly.entity_id
_entity_poly.type
_entity_poly.pdbx_seq_one_letter_code
_entity_poly.pdbx_strand_id
1 'polypeptide(L)'
;MKEQELRRRVMQNLLDAGCGEALAREFWRLFECGRHGEGAALLARHRCLLLERCHAEQRRIDCLDYLIYQLEYSETFRAERK
;
A
#
# COMPACT_ATOMS: atom_id res chain seq x y z
N MET A 1 20.01 19.12 17.87
CA MET A 1 18.94 19.79 17.08
C MET A 1 18.70 19.11 15.73
N LYS A 2 19.69 19.00 14.83
CA LYS A 2 19.50 18.41 13.48
C LYS A 2 19.03 16.95 13.48
N GLU A 3 19.53 16.14 14.41
CA GLU A 3 19.22 14.71 14.49
C GLU A 3 17.78 14.42 14.93
N GLN A 4 17.26 15.17 15.91
CA GLN A 4 15.87 15.01 16.34
C GLN A 4 14.88 15.40 15.24
N GLU A 5 15.17 16.45 14.47
CA GLU A 5 14.34 16.85 13.34
C GLU A 5 14.40 15.83 12.19
N LEU A 6 15.57 15.26 11.92
CA LEU A 6 15.72 14.16 10.95
C LEU A 6 14.87 12.96 11.39
N ARG A 7 14.99 12.55 12.66
CA ARG A 7 14.20 11.46 13.23
C ARG A 7 12.71 11.68 13.06
N ARG A 8 12.24 12.88 13.43
CA ARG A 8 10.82 13.22 13.31
C ARG A 8 10.33 13.11 11.86
N ARG A 9 11.08 13.66 10.90
CA ARG A 9 10.73 13.60 9.48
C ARG A 9 10.72 12.17 8.93
N VAL A 10 11.74 11.38 9.27
CA VAL A 10 11.82 9.97 8.83
C VAL A 10 10.66 9.17 9.41
N MET A 11 10.39 9.30 10.71
CA MET A 11 9.27 8.61 11.35
C MET A 11 7.93 9.01 10.75
N GLN A 12 7.70 10.31 10.49
CA GLN A 12 6.48 10.77 9.84
C GLN A 12 6.32 10.16 8.44
N ASN A 13 7.37 10.20 7.61
CA ASN A 13 7.34 9.62 6.26
C ASN A 13 7.00 8.12 6.29
N LEU A 14 7.50 7.38 7.29
CA LEU A 14 7.20 5.96 7.44
C LEU A 14 5.72 5.74 7.80
N LEU A 15 5.18 6.53 8.73
CA LEU A 15 3.77 6.46 9.11
C LEU A 15 2.85 6.82 7.94
N ASP A 16 3.18 7.87 7.19
CA ASP A 16 2.42 8.30 6.01
C ASP A 16 2.46 7.24 4.89
N ALA A 17 3.56 6.48 4.78
CA ALA A 17 3.67 5.32 3.90
C ALA A 17 2.91 4.08 4.42
N GLY A 18 2.16 4.21 5.51
CA GLY A 18 1.42 3.11 6.14
C GLY A 18 2.31 2.11 6.86
N CYS A 19 3.57 2.43 7.13
CA CYS A 19 4.41 1.62 8.01
C CYS A 19 3.89 1.79 9.43
N GLY A 20 3.41 0.71 10.05
CA GLY A 20 2.99 0.77 11.45
C GLY A 20 4.15 1.16 12.38
N GLU A 21 3.83 1.64 13.58
CA GLU A 21 4.84 2.14 14.52
C GLU A 21 5.97 1.14 14.82
N ALA A 22 5.64 -0.16 14.88
CA ALA A 22 6.62 -1.21 15.12
C ALA A 22 7.67 -1.28 13.99
N LEU A 23 7.22 -1.22 12.73
CA LEU A 23 8.11 -1.22 11.57
C LEU A 23 8.94 0.06 11.53
N ALA A 24 8.33 1.21 11.82
CA ALA A 24 9.03 2.48 11.83
C ALA A 24 10.12 2.55 12.92
N ARG A 25 9.83 2.04 14.13
CA ARG A 25 10.84 1.91 15.21
C ARG A 25 11.98 0.99 14.82
N GLU A 26 11.68 -0.15 14.21
CA GLU A 26 12.71 -1.10 13.77
C GLU A 26 13.58 -0.53 12.65
N PHE A 27 12.99 0.17 11.68
CA PHE A 27 13.74 0.91 10.67
C PHE A 27 14.67 1.93 11.31
N TRP A 28 14.17 2.73 12.26
CA TRP A 28 14.98 3.74 12.93
C TRP A 28 16.18 3.13 13.68
N ARG A 29 15.98 2.00 14.35
CA ARG A 29 17.05 1.25 15.02
C ARG A 29 18.12 0.78 14.02
N LEU A 30 17.71 0.23 12.87
CA LEU A 30 18.63 -0.20 11.82
C LEU A 30 19.40 0.99 11.21
N PHE A 31 18.73 2.13 11.06
CA PHE A 31 19.33 3.37 10.60
C PHE A 31 20.41 3.88 11.56
N GLU A 32 20.13 3.94 12.87
CA GLU A 32 21.11 4.34 13.90
C GLU A 32 22.31 3.39 13.97
N CYS A 33 22.11 2.10 13.73
CA CYS A 33 23.19 1.11 13.68
C CYS A 33 24.00 1.13 12.36
N GLY A 34 23.70 2.02 11.41
CA GLY A 34 24.35 2.04 10.08
C GLY A 34 23.99 0.87 9.18
N ARG A 35 22.98 0.06 9.54
CA ARG A 35 22.54 -1.15 8.83
C ARG A 35 21.55 -0.79 7.71
N HIS A 36 21.96 0.11 6.83
CA HIS A 36 21.08 0.70 5.82
C HIS A 36 20.50 -0.35 4.84
N GLY A 37 21.28 -1.39 4.50
CA GLY A 37 20.80 -2.48 3.63
C GLY A 37 19.61 -3.23 4.22
N GLU A 38 19.63 -3.50 5.52
CA GLU A 38 18.52 -4.15 6.21
C GLU A 38 17.31 -3.23 6.38
N GLY A 39 17.56 -1.94 6.66
CA GLY A 39 16.50 -0.93 6.65
C GLY A 39 15.80 -0.85 5.29
N ALA A 40 16.58 -0.85 4.20
CA ALA A 40 16.03 -0.85 2.84
C ALA A 40 15.24 -2.15 2.54
N ALA A 41 15.76 -3.32 2.93
CA ALA A 41 15.07 -4.59 2.77
C ALA A 41 13.74 -4.63 3.54
N LEU A 42 13.70 -4.08 4.76
CA LEU A 42 12.49 -3.96 5.56
C LEU A 42 11.41 -3.14 4.84
N LEU A 43 11.78 -1.98 4.28
CA LEU A 43 10.86 -1.13 3.51
C LEU A 43 10.43 -1.77 2.19
N ALA A 44 11.32 -2.49 1.50
CA ALA A 44 11.00 -3.20 0.27
C ALA A 44 9.93 -4.28 0.52
N ARG A 45 10.03 -5.02 1.63
CA ARG A 45 8.99 -5.99 2.03
C ARG A 45 7.65 -5.33 2.30
N HIS A 46 7.64 -4.20 3.01
CA HIS A 46 6.40 -3.42 3.23
C HIS A 46 5.79 -2.94 1.91
N ARG A 47 6.61 -2.44 0.99
CA ARG A 47 6.16 -2.04 -0.35
C ARG A 47 5.51 -3.19 -1.12
N CYS A 48 6.07 -4.41 -1.06
CA CYS A 48 5.47 -5.59 -1.68
C CYS A 48 4.06 -5.87 -1.13
N LEU A 49 3.87 -5.81 0.19
CA LEU A 49 2.56 -5.99 0.81
C LEU A 49 1.54 -4.94 0.37
N LEU A 50 1.95 -3.68 0.23
CA LEU A 50 1.08 -2.61 -0.28
C LEU A 50 0.66 -2.87 -1.73
N LEU A 51 1.59 -3.31 -2.58
CA LEU A 51 1.30 -3.67 -3.96
C LEU A 51 0.35 -4.87 -4.05
N GLU A 52 0.54 -5.89 -3.23
CA GLU A 52 -0.37 -7.04 -3.18
C GLU A 52 -1.80 -6.63 -2.83
N ARG A 53 -1.97 -5.75 -1.84
CA ARG A 53 -3.28 -5.18 -1.48
C ARG A 53 -3.88 -4.36 -2.61
N CYS A 54 -3.08 -3.49 -3.23
CA CYS A 54 -3.52 -2.71 -4.38
C CYS A 54 -4.00 -3.60 -5.53
N HIS A 55 -3.23 -4.62 -5.90
CA HIS A 55 -3.63 -5.58 -6.93
C HIS A 55 -4.88 -6.38 -6.54
N ALA A 56 -5.07 -6.69 -5.26
CA ALA A 56 -6.27 -7.38 -4.78
C ALA A 56 -7.52 -6.52 -4.93
N GLU A 57 -7.45 -5.24 -4.52
CA GLU A 57 -8.57 -4.32 -4.69
C GLU A 57 -8.81 -3.98 -6.18
N GLN A 58 -7.75 -3.86 -6.99
CA GLN A 58 -7.91 -3.68 -8.44
C GLN A 58 -8.71 -4.83 -9.08
N ARG A 59 -8.36 -6.09 -8.76
CA ARG A 59 -9.12 -7.25 -9.27
C ARG A 59 -10.59 -7.23 -8.85
N ARG A 60 -10.90 -6.73 -7.65
CA ARG A 60 -12.27 -6.58 -7.18
C ARG A 60 -13.03 -5.52 -7.98
N ILE A 61 -12.38 -4.40 -8.25
CA ILE A 61 -12.93 -3.32 -9.09
C ILE A 61 -13.18 -3.83 -10.51
N ASP A 62 -12.20 -4.51 -11.12
CA ASP A 62 -12.34 -5.04 -12.48
C ASP A 62 -13.56 -5.98 -12.61
N CYS A 63 -13.80 -6.83 -11.61
CA CYS A 63 -14.99 -7.68 -11.56
C CYS A 63 -16.30 -6.89 -11.47
N LEU A 64 -16.32 -5.81 -10.68
CA LEU A 64 -17.50 -4.95 -10.53
C LEU A 64 -17.76 -4.16 -11.82
N ASP A 65 -16.71 -3.60 -12.42
CA ASP A 65 -16.80 -2.85 -13.67
C ASP A 65 -17.33 -3.73 -14.81
N TYR A 66 -16.88 -4.98 -14.89
CA TYR A 66 -17.41 -5.95 -15.84
C TYR A 66 -18.91 -6.21 -15.62
N LEU A 67 -19.34 -6.40 -14.37
CA LEU A 67 -20.76 -6.61 -14.06
C LEU A 67 -21.61 -5.39 -14.41
N ILE A 68 -21.14 -4.18 -14.09
CA ILE A 68 -21.80 -2.92 -14.46
C ILE A 68 -21.93 -2.81 -15.98
N TYR A 69 -20.85 -3.09 -16.72
CA TYR A 69 -20.88 -3.10 -18.19
C TYR A 69 -21.92 -4.07 -18.74
N GLN A 70 -22.02 -5.28 -18.18
CA GLN A 70 -23.03 -6.26 -18.60
C GLN A 70 -24.46 -5.74 -18.35
N LEU A 71 -24.70 -5.05 -17.23
CA LEU A 71 -26.01 -4.48 -16.90
C LEU A 71 -26.38 -3.31 -17.81
N GLU A 72 -25.43 -2.45 -18.14
CA GLU A 72 -25.67 -1.23 -18.91
C GLU A 72 -25.75 -1.50 -20.42
N TYR A 73 -24.93 -2.43 -20.93
CA TYR A 73 -24.69 -2.57 -22.37
C TYR A 73 -24.93 -3.97 -22.95
N SER A 74 -25.16 -5.02 -22.15
CA SER A 74 -25.52 -6.34 -22.70
C SER A 74 -27.02 -6.47 -22.98
N GLU A 75 -27.38 -6.94 -24.18
CA GLU A 75 -28.77 -7.25 -24.59
C GLU A 75 -29.41 -8.34 -23.69
N THR A 76 -28.58 -9.23 -23.13
CA THR A 76 -28.96 -10.32 -22.23
C THR A 76 -29.77 -9.86 -21.02
N PHE A 77 -29.38 -8.77 -20.36
CA PHE A 77 -30.12 -8.25 -19.19
C PHE A 77 -31.24 -7.26 -19.56
N ARG A 78 -31.22 -6.67 -20.76
CA ARG A 78 -32.32 -5.82 -21.25
C ARG A 78 -33.55 -6.64 -21.64
N ALA A 79 -33.36 -7.87 -22.08
CA ALA A 79 -34.44 -8.80 -22.42
C ALA A 79 -35.26 -9.27 -21.20
N GLU A 80 -34.62 -9.42 -20.02
CA GLU A 80 -35.29 -9.84 -18.77
C GLU A 80 -36.04 -8.69 -18.05
N ARG A 81 -35.92 -7.44 -18.54
CA ARG A 81 -36.67 -6.27 -18.01
C ARG A 81 -37.96 -5.95 -18.78
N LYS A 82 -38.33 -6.74 -19.79
CA LYS A 82 -39.63 -6.65 -20.48
C LYS A 82 -40.55 -7.76 -20.00
#